data_AF-A0A8T3YP08-F1
#
_entry.id   AF-A0A8T3YP08-F1
#
_cell.length_a   1.000
_cell.length_b   1.000
_cell.length_c   1.000
_cell.angle_alpha   90.00
_cell.angle_beta   90.00
_cell.angle_gamma   90.00
#
_symmetry.space_group_name_H-M   'P 1'
#
loop_
_entity.id
_entity.type
_entity.pdbx_description
1 polymer ?
#
loop_
_entity_poly.entity_id
_entity_poly.type
_entity_poly.pdbx_seq_one_letter_code
_entity_poly.pdbx_strand_id
1 'polypeptide(L)' 'MVKLLIDTADLDAIAKAKETGLLDGVTTNPSLVKAQMQKMAKAGEDTSLSNLWKGR' A
#
# COMPACT_ATOMS: atom_id res chain seq x y z
N MET A 1 24.12 9.23 5.28
CA MET A 1 23.02 8.56 5.97
C MET A 1 22.29 7.69 4.97
N VAL A 2 22.13 6.40 5.24
CA VAL A 2 21.42 5.46 4.34
C VAL A 2 19.92 5.57 4.59
N LYS A 3 19.11 5.52 3.52
CA LYS A 3 17.64 5.45 3.61
C LYS A 3 17.16 4.08 3.15
N LEU A 4 16.28 3.46 3.93
CA LEU A 4 15.64 2.19 3.62
C LEU A 4 14.23 2.46 3.08
N LEU A 5 14.05 2.14 1.80
CA LEU A 5 12.77 2.20 1.10
C LEU A 5 12.34 0.79 0.73
N ILE A 6 11.04 0.53 0.77
CA ILE A 6 10.45 -0.71 0.23
C ILE A 6 9.63 -0.39 -1.01
N ASP A 7 9.68 -1.28 -2.01
CA ASP A 7 8.91 -1.16 -3.25
C ASP A 7 7.67 -2.05 -3.19
N THR A 8 6.53 -1.48 -2.80
CA THR A 8 5.28 -2.25 -2.65
C THR A 8 4.04 -1.35 -2.66
N ALA A 9 2.87 -1.96 -2.87
CA ALA A 9 1.57 -1.37 -2.59
C ALA A 9 0.78 -2.18 -1.55
N ASP A 10 1.36 -3.24 -0.98
CA ASP A 10 0.72 -4.06 0.05
C ASP A 10 0.71 -3.32 1.39
N LEU A 11 -0.48 -2.92 1.83
CA LEU A 11 -0.68 -2.15 3.05
C LEU A 11 -0.21 -2.90 4.31
N ASP A 12 -0.37 -4.22 4.35
CA ASP A 12 0.06 -5.03 5.50
C ASP A 12 1.59 -5.08 5.59
N ALA A 13 2.26 -5.20 4.45
CA ALA A 13 3.72 -5.19 4.39
C ALA A 13 4.28 -3.82 4.81
N ILE A 14 3.64 -2.74 4.36
CA ILE A 14 4.01 -1.37 4.74
C ILE A 14 3.81 -1.15 6.25
N ALA A 15 2.69 -1.59 6.82
CA ALA A 15 2.41 -1.48 8.25
C ALA A 15 3.47 -2.22 9.07
N LYS A 16 3.77 -3.48 8.73
CA LYS A 16 4.82 -4.28 9.40
C LYS A 16 6.20 -3.66 9.27
N ALA A 17 6.57 -3.16 8.10
CA ALA A 17 7.86 -2.51 7.89
C ALA A 17 7.97 -1.21 8.72
N LYS A 18 6.88 -0.44 8.82
CA LYS A 18 6.82 0.76 9.67
C LYS A 18 7.00 0.43 11.16
N GLU A 19 6.41 -0.67 11.63
CA GLU A 19 6.55 -1.13 13.03
C GLU A 19 8.00 -1.43 13.43
N THR A 20 8.87 -1.78 12.49
CA THR A 20 10.30 -2.00 12.77
C THR A 20 11.07 -0.74 13.16
N GLY A 21 10.54 0.44 12.84
CA GLY A 21 11.23 1.72 13.04
C GLY A 21 12.36 2.00 12.03
N LEU A 22 12.58 1.13 11.04
CA LEU A 22 13.64 1.24 10.05
C LEU A 22 13.18 1.81 8.70
N LEU A 23 11.87 1.99 8.51
CA LEU A 23 11.31 2.38 7.21
C LEU A 23 11.34 3.90 7.01
N ASP A 24 12.11 4.38 6.04
CA ASP A 24 12.17 5.81 5.67
C ASP A 24 11.09 6.22 4.68
N GLY A 25 10.54 5.26 3.93
CA GLY A 25 9.52 5.55 2.93
C GLY A 25 9.18 4.36 2.05
N VAL A 26 8.21 4.57 1.16
CA VAL A 26 7.70 3.56 0.24
C VAL A 26 7.82 4.09 -1.17
N THR A 27 8.35 3.29 -2.09
CA THR A 27 8.19 3.50 -3.52
C THR A 27 7.09 2.61 -4.05
N THR A 28 6.42 3.07 -5.10
CA THR A 28 5.38 2.29 -5.74
C THR A 28 5.30 2.66 -7.20
N ASN A 29 4.55 1.87 -7.96
CA ASN A 29 4.20 2.15 -9.33
C ASN A 29 2.74 1.75 -9.59
N PRO A 30 2.11 2.24 -10.68
CA PRO A 30 0.72 1.92 -10.99
C PRO A 30 0.42 0.42 -11.09
N SER A 31 1.39 -0.39 -11.52
CA SER A 31 1.23 -1.85 -11.65
C SER A 31 1.08 -2.54 -10.28
N LEU A 32 1.89 -2.16 -9.30
CA LEU A 32 1.80 -2.66 -7.93
C LEU A 32 0.46 -2.25 -7.29
N VAL A 33 0.05 -1.01 -7.48
CA VAL A 33 -1.25 -0.51 -6.99
C VAL A 33 -2.40 -1.31 -7.62
N LYS A 34 -2.37 -1.53 -8.94
CA LYS A 34 -3.38 -2.33 -9.64
C LYS A 34 -3.46 -3.76 -9.08
N ALA A 35 -2.32 -4.40 -8.84
CA ALA A 35 -2.29 -5.75 -8.28
C ALA A 35 -2.90 -5.79 -6.87
N GLN A 36 -2.58 -4.81 -6.01
CA GLN A 36 -3.18 -4.71 -4.68
C GLN A 36 -4.70 -4.48 -4.75
N MET A 37 -5.16 -3.57 -5.61
CA MET A 37 -6.61 -3.34 -5.80
C MET A 37 -7.34 -4.61 -6.27
N GLN A 38 -6.72 -5.39 -7.16
CA GLN A 38 -7.29 -6.67 -7.59
C GLN A 38 -7.35 -7.70 -6.46
N LYS A 39 -6.35 -7.72 -5.57
CA LYS A 39 -6.35 -8.57 -4.36
C LYS A 39 -7.49 -8.18 -3.43
N MET A 40 -7.66 -6.88 -3.15
CA MET A 40 -8.74 -6.34 -2.31
C MET A 40 -10.12 -6.63 -2.92
N ALA A 41 -10.29 -6.42 -4.23
CA ALA A 41 -11.54 -6.73 -4.92
C ALA A 41 -11.89 -8.23 -4.86
N LYS A 42 -10.90 -9.12 -4.99
CA LYS A 42 -11.08 -10.57 -4.83
C LYS A 42 -11.43 -10.97 -3.39
N ALA A 43 -10.99 -10.19 -2.40
CA ALA A 43 -11.34 -10.36 -1.00
C ALA A 43 -12.74 -9.80 -0.66
N GLY A 44 -13.43 -9.19 -1.63
CA GLY A 44 -14.77 -8.62 -1.44
C GLY A 44 -14.78 -7.18 -0.90
N GLU A 45 -13.63 -6.50 -0.91
CA GLU A 45 -13.55 -5.11 -0.48
C GLU A 45 -14.11 -4.16 -1.56
N ASP A 46 -14.84 -3.13 -1.11
CA ASP A 46 -15.31 -2.07 -2.01
C ASP A 46 -14.15 -1.14 -2.40
N THR A 47 -13.63 -1.39 -3.61
CA THR A 47 -12.54 -0.65 -4.25
C THR A 47 -13.03 0.51 -5.13
N SER A 48 -14.31 0.89 -5.05
CA SER A 48 -14.85 2.00 -5.82
C SER A 48 -14.15 3.32 -5.47
N LEU A 49 -13.97 4.19 -6.48
CA LEU A 49 -13.41 5.53 -6.27
C LEU A 49 -14.20 6.33 -5.23
N SER A 50 -15.52 6.12 -5.19
CA SER A 50 -16.40 6.70 -4.18
C SER A 50 -16.01 6.27 -2.77
N ASN A 51 -15.50 5.06 -2.54
CA ASN A 51 -15.06 4.58 -1.24
C ASN A 51 -13.64 5.05 -0.88
N LEU A 52 -12.74 5.15 -1.87
CA LEU A 52 -11.34 5.55 -1.68
C LEU A 52 -11.17 7.00 -1.21
N TRP A 53 -12.13 7.87 -1.48
CA TRP A 53 -12.12 9.31 -1.14
C TRP A 53 -13.10 9.68 -0.01
N LYS A 54 -13.76 8.73 0.68
CA LYS A 54 -14.72 9.08 1.74
C LYS A 54 -14.01 9.67 2.96
N GLY A 55 -13.85 10.99 2.99
CA GLY A 55 -13.54 11.76 4.19
C GLY A 55 -12.07 11.83 4.60
N ARG A 56 -11.14 11.81 3.65
CA ARG A 56 -9.76 12.29 3.87
C ARG A 56 -9.56 13.68 3.33
#